data_AF-A0A377GAA7-F1
#
_entry.id   AF-A0A377GAA7-F1
#
_cell.length_a   1.000
_cell.length_b   1.000
_cell.length_c   1.000
_cell.angle_alpha   90.00
_cell.angle_beta   90.00
_cell.angle_gamma   90.00
#
_symmetry.space_group_name_H-M   'P 1'
#
loop_
_entity.id
_entity.type
_entity.pdbx_description
1 polymer ?
#
loop_
_entity_poly.entity_id
_entity_poly.type
_entity_poly.pdbx_seq_one_letter_code
_entity_poly.pdbx_strand_id
1 'polypeptide(L)'
;MRRFEALFLEISTEWSNTREVRLQNLLKFITTTNPNHPLVYQSIQSSWKNYQKLALDFQKRLDEEFPTSQLSPQQIQFLADYRKKIIEDLSKEKKFFTYHLHQRAVENWHPLRIPTRGEQYATGEILPENPSCYEVKW
;
A
#
# COMPACT_ATOMS: atom_id res chain seq x y z
N MET A 1 7.87 -34.65 -12.64
CA MET A 1 7.11 -33.79 -11.71
C MET A 1 7.98 -32.91 -10.80
N ARG A 2 9.07 -33.40 -10.19
CA ARG A 2 9.91 -32.63 -9.23
C ARG A 2 10.45 -31.26 -9.71
N ARG A 3 10.57 -31.02 -11.03
CA ARG A 3 11.08 -29.76 -11.58
C ARG A 3 10.06 -28.60 -11.52
N PHE A 4 8.77 -28.89 -11.66
CA PHE A 4 7.73 -27.86 -11.60
C PHE A 4 7.58 -27.31 -10.18
N GLU A 5 7.41 -28.20 -9.21
CA GLU A 5 7.19 -27.82 -7.81
C GLU A 5 8.37 -27.05 -7.23
N ALA A 6 9.60 -27.50 -7.50
CA ALA A 6 10.81 -26.83 -7.02
C ALA A 6 10.96 -25.43 -7.63
N LEU A 7 10.82 -25.30 -8.95
CA LEU A 7 10.95 -24.02 -9.64
C LEU A 7 9.80 -23.06 -9.27
N PHE A 8 8.57 -23.58 -9.13
CA PHE A 8 7.44 -22.77 -8.70
C PHE A 8 7.64 -22.27 -7.27
N LEU A 9 8.11 -23.13 -6.37
CA LEU A 9 8.40 -22.75 -4.98
C LEU A 9 9.47 -21.66 -4.90
N GLU A 10 10.54 -21.78 -5.69
CA GLU A 10 11.58 -20.76 -5.78
C GLU A 10 11.02 -19.41 -6.25
N ILE A 11 10.34 -19.39 -7.40
CA ILE A 11 9.75 -18.19 -8.00
C ILE A 11 8.71 -17.55 -7.06
N SER A 12 7.84 -18.36 -6.45
CA SER A 12 6.80 -17.86 -5.52
C SER A 12 7.35 -17.38 -4.18
N THR A 13 8.47 -17.94 -3.71
CA THR A 13 9.15 -17.47 -2.49
C THR A 13 9.81 -16.12 -2.75
N GLU A 14 10.50 -15.96 -3.88
CA GLU A 14 11.10 -14.68 -4.29
C GLU A 14 10.03 -13.58 -4.40
N TRP A 15 8.89 -13.90 -5.02
CA TRP A 15 7.74 -13.02 -5.09
C TRP A 15 7.24 -12.63 -3.70
N SER A 16 7.00 -13.61 -2.82
CA SER A 16 6.47 -13.38 -1.47
C SER A 16 7.37 -12.42 -0.68
N ASN A 17 8.68 -12.64 -0.71
CA ASN A 17 9.67 -11.79 -0.04
C ASN A 17 9.65 -10.36 -0.60
N THR A 18 9.63 -10.22 -1.92
CA THR A 18 9.61 -8.90 -2.58
C THR A 18 8.32 -8.14 -2.29
N ARG A 19 7.19 -8.85 -2.33
CA ARG A 19 5.85 -8.32 -1.99
C ARG A 19 5.82 -7.80 -0.56
N GLU A 20 6.28 -8.60 0.40
CA GLU A 20 6.26 -8.24 1.82
C GLU A 20 7.09 -6.98 2.10
N VAL A 21 8.30 -6.90 1.57
CA VAL A 21 9.16 -5.71 1.74
C VAL A 21 8.49 -4.46 1.18
N ARG A 22 7.87 -4.55 0.00
CA ARG A 22 7.16 -3.41 -0.62
C ARG A 22 5.95 -2.99 0.20
N LEU A 23 5.18 -3.96 0.70
CA LEU A 23 4.01 -3.72 1.54
C LEU A 23 4.40 -3.02 2.85
N GLN A 24 5.44 -3.50 3.53
CA GLN A 24 5.95 -2.91 4.77
C GLN A 24 6.46 -1.48 4.54
N ASN A 25 7.18 -1.23 3.45
CA ASN A 25 7.67 0.10 3.13
C ASN A 25 6.53 1.10 2.87
N LEU A 26 5.49 0.68 2.14
CA LEU A 26 4.33 1.53 1.88
C LEU A 26 3.53 1.80 3.17
N LEU A 27 3.35 0.78 4.02
CA LEU A 27 2.69 0.96 5.31
C LEU A 27 3.47 1.92 6.21
N LYS A 28 4.79 1.73 6.32
CA LYS A 28 5.68 2.63 7.06
C LYS A 28 5.57 4.06 6.55
N PHE A 29 5.56 4.25 5.22
CA PHE A 29 5.39 5.57 4.63
C PHE A 29 4.05 6.22 5.01
N ILE A 30 2.95 5.46 4.99
CA ILE A 30 1.63 5.94 5.42
C ILE A 30 1.62 6.32 6.91
N THR A 31 2.28 5.53 7.76
CA THR A 31 2.27 5.79 9.21
C THR A 31 3.13 7.00 9.59
N THR A 32 4.30 7.16 8.97
CA THR A 32 5.27 8.20 9.35
C THR A 32 5.04 9.55 8.67
N THR A 33 4.21 9.63 7.64
CA THR A 33 4.01 10.87 6.88
C THR A 33 2.67 11.52 7.23
N ASN A 34 2.61 12.86 7.19
CA ASN A 34 1.37 13.60 7.42
C ASN A 34 0.34 13.24 6.32
N PRO A 35 -0.78 12.59 6.66
CA PRO A 35 -1.76 12.10 5.69
C PRO A 35 -2.50 13.21 4.95
N ASN A 36 -2.50 14.43 5.51
CA ASN A 36 -3.16 15.60 4.90
C ASN A 36 -2.29 16.24 3.81
N HIS A 37 -1.07 15.75 3.58
CA HIS A 37 -0.18 16.29 2.56
C HIS A 37 -0.54 15.71 1.17
N PRO A 38 -0.83 16.54 0.14
CA PRO A 38 -1.23 16.07 -1.21
C PRO A 38 -0.24 15.08 -1.84
N LEU A 39 1.06 15.28 -1.57
CA LEU A 39 2.12 14.37 -2.05
C LEU A 39 2.03 12.95 -1.46
N VAL A 40 1.43 12.75 -0.28
CA VAL A 40 1.28 11.41 0.31
C VAL A 40 0.30 10.57 -0.50
N TYR A 41 -0.84 11.14 -0.86
CA TYR A 41 -1.82 10.47 -1.71
C TYR A 41 -1.23 10.11 -3.08
N GLN A 42 -0.53 11.04 -3.73
CA GLN A 42 0.16 10.79 -5.00
C GLN A 42 1.26 9.73 -4.89
N SER A 43 2.02 9.74 -3.78
CA SER A 43 3.08 8.76 -3.52
C SER A 43 2.52 7.35 -3.26
N ILE A 44 1.38 7.24 -2.55
CA ILE A 44 0.68 5.98 -2.35
C ILE A 44 0.14 5.45 -3.68
N GLN A 45 -0.47 6.30 -4.51
CA GLN A 45 -0.92 5.90 -5.84
C GLN A 45 0.24 5.44 -6.74
N SER A 46 1.36 6.14 -6.71
CA SER A 46 2.56 5.77 -7.47
C SER A 46 3.16 4.46 -6.99
N SER A 47 3.25 4.28 -5.67
CA SER A 47 3.70 3.02 -5.06
C SER A 47 2.77 1.86 -5.40
N TRP A 48 1.45 2.11 -5.41
CA TRP A 48 0.45 1.15 -5.83
C TRP A 48 0.63 0.73 -7.30
N LYS A 49 0.82 1.69 -8.21
CA LYS A 49 1.10 1.39 -9.63
C LYS A 49 2.37 0.56 -9.80
N ASN A 50 3.43 0.90 -9.08
CA ASN A 50 4.69 0.13 -9.11
C ASN A 50 4.49 -1.30 -8.59
N TYR A 51 3.66 -1.46 -7.56
CA TYR A 51 3.34 -2.75 -6.99
C TYR A 51 2.45 -3.60 -7.91
N GLN A 52 1.49 -2.99 -8.62
CA GLN A 52 0.75 -3.67 -9.70
C GLN A 52 1.68 -4.12 -10.83
N LYS A 53 2.65 -3.28 -11.21
CA LYS A 53 3.67 -3.64 -12.22
C LYS A 53 4.50 -4.84 -11.76
N LEU A 54 4.93 -4.86 -10.50
CA LEU A 54 5.65 -6.00 -9.91
C LEU A 54 4.84 -7.31 -10.06
N ALA A 55 3.54 -7.28 -9.78
CA ALA A 55 2.67 -8.45 -9.92
C ALA A 55 2.50 -8.88 -11.38
N LEU A 56 2.41 -7.93 -12.33
CA LEU A 56 2.36 -8.23 -13.76
C LEU A 56 3.67 -8.86 -14.25
N ASP A 57 4.81 -8.34 -13.82
CA ASP A 57 6.13 -8.87 -14.18
C ASP A 57 6.31 -10.28 -13.61
N PHE A 58 5.81 -10.54 -12.41
CA PHE A 58 5.77 -11.88 -11.83
C PHE A 58 4.87 -12.84 -12.62
N GLN A 59 3.68 -12.39 -13.05
CA GLN A 59 2.80 -13.20 -13.90
C GLN A 59 3.47 -13.56 -15.23
N LYS A 60 4.16 -12.60 -15.86
CA LYS A 60 4.93 -12.85 -17.09
C LYS A 60 6.03 -13.88 -16.86
N ARG A 61 6.80 -13.76 -15.78
CA ARG A 61 7.83 -14.75 -15.43
C ARG A 61 7.22 -16.15 -15.24
N LEU A 62 6.05 -16.26 -14.61
CA LEU A 62 5.35 -17.54 -14.52
C LEU A 62 4.94 -18.08 -15.90
N ASP A 63 4.51 -17.24 -16.84
CA ASP A 63 4.18 -17.66 -18.20
C ASP A 63 5.42 -18.12 -19.01
N GLU A 64 6.55 -17.44 -18.81
CA GLU A 64 7.83 -17.76 -19.46
C GLU A 64 8.43 -19.08 -18.94
N GLU A 65 8.44 -19.27 -17.63
CA GLU A 65 9.01 -20.46 -16.97
C GLU A 65 8.09 -21.69 -17.05
N PHE A 66 6.78 -21.48 -17.21
CA PHE A 66 5.78 -22.54 -17.27
C PHE A 66 4.88 -22.42 -18.51
N PRO A 67 5.43 -22.66 -19.72
CA PRO A 67 4.65 -22.61 -20.95
C PRO A 67 3.59 -23.73 -20.95
N THR A 68 2.34 -23.37 -21.27
CA THR A 68 1.17 -24.27 -21.22
C THR A 68 1.33 -25.55 -22.05
N SER A 69 2.12 -25.52 -23.12
CA SER A 69 2.43 -26.69 -23.96
C SER A 69 3.21 -27.79 -23.24
N GLN A 70 3.84 -27.48 -22.10
CA GLN A 70 4.68 -28.41 -21.33
C GLN A 70 4.05 -28.82 -19.99
N LEU A 71 2.82 -28.36 -19.71
CA LEU A 71 2.15 -28.56 -18.42
C LEU A 71 1.03 -29.60 -18.52
N SER A 72 0.81 -30.31 -17.41
CA SER A 72 -0.39 -31.12 -17.26
C SER A 72 -1.63 -30.23 -17.05
N PRO A 73 -2.85 -30.72 -17.36
CA PRO A 73 -4.08 -29.97 -17.08
C PRO A 73 -4.20 -29.52 -15.62
N GLN A 74 -3.72 -30.35 -14.68
CA GLN A 74 -3.70 -30.02 -13.25
C GLN A 74 -2.76 -28.84 -12.93
N GLN A 75 -1.58 -28.80 -13.56
CA GLN A 75 -0.63 -27.69 -13.39
C GLN A 75 -1.13 -26.40 -14.01
N ILE A 76 -1.79 -26.48 -15.17
CA ILE A 76 -2.44 -25.33 -15.81
C ILE A 76 -3.51 -24.75 -14.89
N GLN A 77 -4.38 -25.61 -14.35
CA GLN A 77 -5.42 -25.19 -13.42
C GLN A 77 -4.84 -24.55 -12.15
N PHE A 78 -3.80 -25.18 -11.58
CA PHE A 78 -3.10 -24.65 -10.41
C PHE A 78 -2.53 -23.24 -10.66
N LEU A 79 -1.83 -23.02 -11.79
CA LEU A 79 -1.30 -21.70 -12.14
C LEU A 79 -2.42 -20.69 -12.38
N ALA A 80 -3.52 -21.09 -13.00
CA ALA A 80 -4.68 -20.22 -13.20
C ALA A 80 -5.31 -19.77 -11.87
N ASP A 81 -5.49 -20.69 -10.92
CA ASP A 81 -6.02 -20.37 -9.60
C ASP A 81 -5.04 -19.51 -8.78
N TYR A 82 -3.74 -19.79 -8.90
CA TYR A 82 -2.72 -18.97 -8.28
C TYR A 82 -2.72 -17.53 -8.82
N ARG A 83 -2.88 -17.34 -10.13
CA ARG A 83 -3.00 -15.99 -10.73
C ARG A 83 -4.22 -15.24 -10.24
N LYS A 84 -5.37 -15.90 -10.10
CA LYS A 84 -6.57 -15.30 -9.49
C LYS A 84 -6.29 -14.86 -8.05
N LYS A 85 -5.64 -15.72 -7.27
CA LYS A 85 -5.26 -15.39 -5.88
C LYS A 85 -4.36 -14.14 -5.80
N ILE A 86 -3.40 -13.98 -6.71
CA ILE A 86 -2.57 -12.76 -6.77
C ILE A 86 -3.46 -11.52 -6.95
N ILE A 87 -4.41 -11.54 -7.89
CA ILE A 87 -5.30 -10.40 -8.16
C ILE A 87 -6.19 -10.11 -6.93
N GLU A 88 -6.70 -11.13 -6.27
CA GLU A 88 -7.50 -10.99 -5.05
C GLU A 88 -6.68 -10.38 -3.90
N ASP A 89 -5.46 -10.86 -3.70
CA ASP A 89 -4.54 -10.35 -2.70
C ASP A 89 -4.23 -8.87 -2.94
N LEU A 90 -3.91 -8.48 -4.19
CA LEU A 90 -3.73 -7.08 -4.57
C LEU A 90 -4.98 -6.24 -4.23
N SER A 91 -6.17 -6.73 -4.56
CA SER A 91 -7.41 -6.01 -4.27
C SER A 91 -7.62 -5.78 -2.75
N LYS A 92 -7.32 -6.80 -1.94
CA LYS A 92 -7.39 -6.71 -0.47
C LYS A 92 -6.36 -5.72 0.09
N GLU A 93 -5.13 -5.79 -0.40
CA GLU A 93 -4.05 -4.88 0.02
C GLU A 93 -4.36 -3.43 -0.33
N LYS A 94 -4.90 -3.16 -1.51
CA LYS A 94 -5.35 -1.82 -1.88
C LYS A 94 -6.38 -1.27 -0.90
N LYS A 95 -7.39 -2.08 -0.56
CA LYS A 95 -8.42 -1.69 0.42
C LYS A 95 -7.81 -1.42 1.79
N PHE A 96 -6.88 -2.27 2.22
CA PHE A 96 -6.14 -2.12 3.47
C PHE A 96 -5.35 -0.80 3.52
N PHE A 97 -4.59 -0.46 2.47
CA PHE A 97 -3.85 0.81 2.43
C PHE A 97 -4.77 2.03 2.42
N THR A 98 -5.84 2.00 1.64
CA THR A 98 -6.84 3.08 1.61
C THR A 98 -7.48 3.27 2.98
N TYR A 99 -7.84 2.18 3.66
CA TYR A 99 -8.37 2.22 5.01
C TYR A 99 -7.37 2.88 5.99
N HIS A 100 -6.11 2.44 6.00
CA HIS A 100 -5.08 3.01 6.86
C HIS A 100 -4.82 4.49 6.58
N LEU A 101 -4.82 4.91 5.31
CA LEU A 101 -4.70 6.31 4.94
C LEU A 101 -5.86 7.14 5.48
N HIS A 102 -7.10 6.64 5.36
CA HIS A 102 -8.27 7.32 5.91
C HIS A 102 -8.25 7.38 7.44
N GLN A 103 -7.88 6.30 8.13
CA GLN A 103 -7.75 6.31 9.59
C GLN A 103 -6.72 7.36 10.05
N ARG A 104 -5.56 7.41 9.40
CA ARG A 104 -4.54 8.44 9.68
C ARG A 104 -5.08 9.84 9.40
N ALA A 105 -5.79 10.05 8.29
CA ALA A 105 -6.40 11.34 8.00
C ALA A 105 -7.40 11.75 9.10
N VAL A 106 -8.21 10.82 9.62
CA VAL A 106 -9.15 11.03 10.74
C VAL A 106 -8.42 11.35 12.05
N GLU A 107 -7.37 10.60 12.40
CA GLU A 107 -6.56 10.84 13.60
C GLU A 107 -5.89 12.23 13.58
N ASN A 108 -5.48 12.70 12.40
CA ASN A 108 -4.88 14.02 12.20
C ASN A 108 -5.91 15.05 11.69
N TRP A 109 -7.21 14.76 11.81
CA TRP A 109 -8.31 15.60 11.31
C TRP A 109 -8.65 16.73 12.28
N HIS A 110 -8.28 16.63 13.56
CA HIS A 110 -8.46 17.75 14.44
C HIS A 110 -7.41 18.82 14.08
N PRO A 111 -7.80 20.05 13.68
CA PRO A 111 -6.91 21.17 13.88
C PRO A 111 -6.48 21.11 15.34
N LEU A 112 -5.18 21.24 15.62
CA LEU A 112 -4.68 21.32 17.00
C LEU A 112 -5.66 22.19 17.79
N ARG A 113 -6.18 21.68 18.92
CA ARG A 113 -7.09 22.43 19.79
C ARG A 113 -6.47 23.81 19.96
N ILE A 114 -7.21 24.87 19.60
CA ILE A 114 -6.77 26.24 19.85
C ILE A 114 -6.43 26.32 21.34
N PRO A 115 -5.16 26.55 21.72
CA PRO A 115 -4.76 26.66 23.11
C PRO A 115 -5.65 27.67 23.81
N THR A 116 -6.05 27.39 25.03
CA THR A 116 -6.83 28.33 25.83
C THR A 116 -6.03 29.60 26.07
N ARG A 117 -6.68 30.74 26.36
CA ARG A 117 -5.97 31.98 26.69
C ARG A 117 -4.94 31.76 27.82
N GLY A 118 -5.25 30.93 28.82
CA GLY A 118 -4.32 30.59 29.89
C GLY A 118 -3.06 29.87 29.41
N GLU A 119 -3.19 28.95 28.46
CA GLU A 119 -2.06 28.23 27.84
C GLU A 119 -1.24 29.17 26.94
N GLN A 120 -1.88 30.08 26.19
CA GLN A 120 -1.21 31.07 25.36
C GLN A 120 -0.40 32.09 26.20
N TYR A 121 -0.91 32.49 27.36
CA TYR A 121 -0.17 33.34 28.30
C TYR A 121 1.02 32.61 28.94
N ALA A 122 0.91 31.29 29.14
CA ALA A 122 1.99 30.49 29.70
C ALA A 122 3.14 30.25 28.70
N THR A 123 2.84 30.18 27.40
CA THR A 123 3.85 29.95 26.35
C THR A 123 4.35 31.23 25.68
N GLY A 124 3.64 32.36 25.83
CA GLY A 124 4.00 33.64 25.21
C GLY A 124 3.60 33.77 23.74
N GLU A 125 2.91 32.78 23.18
CA GLU A 125 2.43 32.77 21.79
C GLU A 125 0.92 33.04 21.76
N ILE A 126 0.54 34.31 21.57
CA ILE A 126 -0.87 34.70 21.41
C ILE A 126 -1.27 34.47 19.96
N LEU A 127 -2.22 33.57 19.75
CA LEU A 127 -2.71 33.24 18.42
C LEU A 127 -3.71 34.31 17.91
N PRO A 128 -3.71 34.63 16.61
CA PRO A 128 -4.65 35.59 16.04
C PRO A 128 -6.11 35.11 16.19
N GLU A 129 -6.99 36.03 16.57
CA GLU A 129 -8.39 35.75 16.93
C GLU A 129 -9.30 35.33 15.75
N ASN A 130 -8.77 35.33 14.53
CA ASN A 130 -9.55 35.06 13.33
C ASN A 130 -9.68 33.54 13.06
N PRO A 131 -10.89 32.94 13.18
CA PRO A 131 -11.10 31.50 12.98
C PRO A 131 -10.75 31.03 11.55
N SER A 132 -10.83 31.93 10.56
CA SER A 132 -10.53 31.60 9.17
C SER A 132 -9.04 31.30 8.90
N CYS A 133 -8.14 31.62 9.83
CA CYS A 133 -6.74 31.21 9.77
C CYS A 133 -6.54 29.69 10.04
N TYR A 134 -7.57 29.01 10.53
CA TYR A 134 -7.55 27.59 10.90
C TYR A 134 -8.48 26.73 10.02
N GLU A 135 -9.20 27.35 9.08
CA GLU A 135 -10.02 26.62 8.11
C GLU A 135 -9.15 26.05 6.98
N VAL A 136 -8.98 24.73 6.98
CA VAL A 136 -8.44 24.01 5.83
C VAL A 136 -9.55 23.96 4.77
N LYS A 137 -9.41 24.75 3.70
CA LYS A 137 -10.33 24.73 2.55
C LYS A 137 -9.92 23.63 1.56
N TRP A 138 -10.89 22.81 1.15
CA TRP A 138 -10.79 21.82 0.08
C TRP A 138 -10.93 22.48 -1.30
#